data_AF-A0A920BV98-F1
#
_entry.id   AF-A0A920BV98-F1
#
_cell.length_a   1.000
_cell.length_b   1.000
_cell.length_c   1.000
_cell.angle_alpha   90.00
_cell.angle_beta   90.00
_cell.angle_gamma   90.00
#
_symmetry.space_group_name_H-M   'P 1'
#
loop_
_entity.id
_entity.type
_entity.pdbx_description
1 polymer ?
#
loop_
_entity_poly.entity_id
_entity_poly.type
_entity_poly.pdbx_seq_one_letter_code
_entity_poly.pdbx_strand_id
1 'polypeptide(L)'
;MKLKLWLWLIPLMFIVLGLSVWIGWSLLGTSNTAKSTEASGADPSVTQEDQDFSAEVVNTPVSESIIVFKNDELGFKNGHDFIGQLHKFYNETLGWGRIDTTSYSEQQEKAELIIRALENVEVMDAAVQMDFDRIKEYAEIVAKEDDREAMRNLHRYFHDLDIYFNGYDYKETFKVTIFQGEGRE
;
A
#
# COMPACT_ATOMS: atom_id res chain seq x y z
N MET A 1 55.70 -24.13 -39.54
CA MET A 1 54.82 -22.95 -39.51
C MET A 1 54.65 -22.50 -38.07
N LYS A 2 54.95 -21.21 -37.83
CA LYS A 2 54.50 -20.30 -36.75
C LYS A 2 54.60 -20.74 -35.28
N LEU A 3 55.59 -20.10 -34.63
CA LEU A 3 55.72 -19.67 -33.24
C LEU A 3 54.41 -19.28 -32.52
N LYS A 4 54.32 -19.67 -31.23
CA LYS A 4 54.05 -18.87 -30.00
C LYS A 4 53.73 -19.87 -28.87
N LEU A 5 54.63 -20.23 -27.95
CA LEU A 5 55.10 -19.46 -26.78
C LEU A 5 53.97 -18.56 -26.24
N TRP A 6 53.31 -18.90 -25.13
CA TRP A 6 53.84 -18.59 -23.80
C TRP A 6 53.13 -19.41 -22.69
N LEU A 7 53.93 -20.18 -21.97
CA LEU A 7 53.64 -20.91 -20.73
C LEU A 7 54.48 -20.24 -19.64
N TRP A 8 53.92 -19.52 -18.67
CA TRP A 8 54.53 -19.22 -17.36
C TRP A 8 53.35 -19.13 -16.36
N LEU A 9 53.06 -20.13 -15.53
CA LEU A 9 53.70 -20.56 -14.28
C LEU A 9 53.58 -19.57 -13.09
N ILE A 10 52.52 -19.80 -12.28
CA ILE A 10 52.43 -19.94 -10.80
C ILE A 10 52.94 -18.79 -9.86
N PRO A 11 52.71 -18.87 -8.52
CA PRO A 11 51.89 -17.99 -7.67
C PRO A 11 52.78 -17.06 -6.77
N LEU A 12 52.19 -16.41 -5.74
CA LEU A 12 52.69 -15.39 -4.77
C LEU A 12 52.00 -14.03 -5.04
N MET A 13 51.52 -13.24 -4.08
CA MET A 13 52.02 -13.04 -2.74
C MET A 13 50.95 -12.32 -1.89
N PHE A 14 50.87 -12.71 -0.62
CA PHE A 14 50.17 -12.06 0.47
C PHE A 14 50.74 -10.66 0.81
N ILE A 15 49.86 -9.81 1.39
CA ILE A 15 50.10 -8.71 2.35
C ILE A 15 50.76 -7.43 1.79
N VAL A 16 50.06 -6.29 1.88
CA VAL A 16 50.48 -5.08 2.65
C VAL A 16 49.24 -4.26 3.06
N LEU A 17 48.95 -4.23 4.37
CA LEU A 17 48.24 -3.15 5.05
C LEU A 17 49.11 -1.89 5.02
N GLY A 18 48.59 -0.77 4.54
CA GLY A 18 49.28 0.52 4.49
C GLY A 18 48.35 1.67 4.83
N LEU A 19 48.43 2.10 6.09
CA LEU A 19 47.79 3.27 6.69
C LEU A 19 47.98 4.56 5.86
N SER A 20 46.91 5.31 5.63
CA SER A 20 46.98 6.78 5.60
C SER A 20 45.71 7.38 6.23
N VAL A 21 45.87 7.72 7.50
CA VAL A 21 44.97 8.57 8.28
C VAL A 21 45.30 10.04 7.93
N TRP A 22 44.34 10.94 8.19
CA TRP A 22 44.44 12.41 8.31
C TRP A 22 44.28 13.26 7.04
N ILE A 23 43.09 13.86 6.90
CA ILE A 23 42.76 15.30 6.74
C ILE A 23 41.21 15.35 6.83
N GLY A 24 40.52 16.11 7.67
CA GLY A 24 40.93 17.02 8.72
C GLY A 24 39.72 17.26 9.63
N TRP A 25 39.95 17.21 10.94
CA TRP A 25 39.08 17.84 11.92
C TRP A 25 39.65 19.24 12.13
N SER A 26 38.92 20.27 11.69
CA SER A 26 39.05 21.63 12.20
C SER A 26 37.84 22.45 11.75
N LEU A 27 37.31 23.25 12.68
CA LEU A 27 36.04 24.00 12.70
C LEU A 27 34.89 23.20 13.33
N LEU A 28 34.84 23.03 14.65
CA LEU A 28 34.54 24.06 15.68
C LEU A 28 33.11 24.61 15.57
N GLY A 29 32.23 24.17 16.47
CA GLY A 29 30.84 24.64 16.57
C GLY A 29 29.93 23.93 17.59
N THR A 30 30.46 23.57 18.75
CA THR A 30 29.79 23.49 20.08
C THR A 30 28.25 23.35 20.17
N SER A 31 27.75 22.20 20.65
CA SER A 31 27.32 22.01 22.05
C SER A 31 26.71 20.60 22.27
N ASN A 32 27.11 20.01 23.40
CA ASN A 32 26.74 18.67 23.87
C ASN A 32 25.45 18.70 24.72
N THR A 33 24.72 17.58 24.79
CA THR A 33 24.39 16.89 26.06
C THR A 33 23.93 15.44 25.79
N ALA A 34 24.81 14.48 26.17
CA ALA A 34 24.65 13.16 26.83
C ALA A 34 23.36 12.33 26.67
N LYS A 35 23.33 10.98 26.69
CA LYS A 35 24.31 9.86 26.73
C LYS A 35 23.47 8.56 26.88
N SER A 36 23.67 7.55 26.03
CA SER A 36 23.85 6.12 26.42
C SER A 36 23.94 5.19 25.21
N THR A 37 24.77 4.16 25.36
CA THR A 37 25.44 3.33 24.36
C THR A 37 24.69 2.02 24.05
N GLU A 38 24.64 1.70 22.75
CA GLU A 38 24.61 0.41 22.02
C GLU A 38 23.69 -0.76 22.42
N ALA A 39 22.87 -1.19 21.45
CA ALA A 39 22.85 -2.58 21.02
C ALA A 39 22.63 -2.67 19.49
N SER A 40 23.50 -3.49 18.89
CA SER A 40 23.64 -3.83 17.47
C SER A 40 22.37 -4.39 16.83
N GLY A 41 22.12 -3.98 15.58
CA GLY A 41 21.09 -4.52 14.70
C GLY A 41 20.99 -3.67 13.44
N ALA A 42 22.03 -3.70 12.59
CA ALA A 42 22.01 -3.04 11.30
C ALA A 42 21.07 -3.81 10.36
N ASP A 43 19.80 -3.42 10.33
CA ASP A 43 18.87 -3.77 9.27
C ASP A 43 19.16 -2.82 8.09
N PRO A 44 19.36 -3.31 6.85
CA PRO A 44 19.47 -2.42 5.72
C PRO A 44 18.10 -1.81 5.49
N SER A 45 17.96 -0.52 5.82
CA SER A 45 16.85 0.33 5.39
C SER A 45 16.74 0.24 3.87
N VAL A 46 15.89 -0.66 3.39
CA VAL A 46 15.42 -0.67 2.01
C VAL A 46 14.57 0.59 1.87
N THR A 47 15.19 1.63 1.32
CA THR A 47 14.46 2.75 0.75
C THR A 47 13.63 2.17 -0.39
N GLN A 48 12.37 1.82 -0.12
CA GLN A 48 11.41 1.60 -1.18
C GLN A 48 11.14 2.97 -1.79
N GLU A 49 11.53 3.12 -3.04
CA GLU A 49 11.04 4.20 -3.87
C GLU A 49 9.51 4.07 -3.89
N ASP A 50 8.83 5.07 -3.33
CA ASP A 50 7.41 5.28 -3.54
C ASP A 50 7.20 5.39 -5.05
N GLN A 51 6.87 4.27 -5.71
CA GLN A 51 6.38 4.30 -7.07
C GLN A 51 5.00 4.92 -7.02
N ASP A 52 4.98 6.24 -7.14
CA ASP A 52 3.81 7.00 -7.56
C ASP A 52 3.39 6.49 -8.94
N PHE A 53 2.58 5.43 -8.94
CA PHE A 53 1.71 5.14 -10.05
C PHE A 53 0.73 6.31 -10.12
N SER A 54 1.16 7.37 -10.80
CA SER A 54 0.33 8.49 -11.24
C SER A 54 -0.93 7.88 -11.86
N ALA A 55 -2.01 7.85 -11.07
CA ALA A 55 -3.24 7.20 -11.42
C ALA A 55 -3.88 7.98 -12.56
N GLU A 56 -3.80 7.42 -13.76
CA GLU A 56 -4.45 7.98 -14.93
C GLU A 56 -5.96 7.77 -14.77
N VAL A 57 -6.76 8.80 -15.04
CA VAL A 57 -8.22 8.64 -15.03
C VAL A 57 -8.62 7.91 -16.32
N VAL A 58 -9.06 6.65 -16.22
CA VAL A 58 -9.38 5.77 -17.36
C VAL A 58 -10.86 5.62 -17.66
N ASN A 59 -11.73 6.15 -16.81
CA ASN A 59 -13.16 6.23 -17.08
C ASN A 59 -13.75 7.50 -16.49
N THR A 60 -14.90 7.91 -17.01
CA THR A 60 -15.63 9.05 -16.45
C THR A 60 -16.22 8.63 -15.10
N PRO A 61 -15.91 9.34 -13.99
CA PRO A 61 -16.55 9.15 -12.69
C PRO A 61 -18.07 9.15 -12.80
N VAL A 62 -18.73 8.27 -12.06
CA VAL A 62 -20.19 8.27 -11.96
C VAL A 62 -20.71 9.46 -11.13
N SER A 63 -22.04 9.61 -11.06
CA SER A 63 -22.65 10.67 -10.28
C SER A 63 -22.48 10.46 -8.78
N GLU A 64 -22.11 11.52 -8.06
CA GLU A 64 -22.07 11.53 -6.59
C GLU A 64 -23.43 11.20 -5.93
N SER A 65 -24.54 11.32 -6.68
CA SER A 65 -25.89 11.02 -6.18
C SER A 65 -26.20 9.52 -6.03
N ILE A 66 -25.31 8.63 -6.49
CA ILE A 66 -25.53 7.18 -6.39
C ILE A 66 -25.47 6.69 -4.94
N ILE A 67 -24.65 7.34 -4.11
CA ILE A 67 -24.46 7.01 -2.70
C ILE A 67 -24.74 8.26 -1.87
N VAL A 68 -25.75 8.19 -1.01
CA VAL A 68 -26.12 9.28 -0.10
C VAL A 68 -25.95 8.82 1.33
N PHE A 69 -25.00 9.40 2.06
CA PHE A 69 -24.87 9.19 3.49
C PHE A 69 -25.90 10.05 4.23
N LYS A 70 -26.65 9.42 5.14
CA LYS A 70 -27.68 10.10 5.95
C LYS A 70 -27.08 10.87 7.14
N ASN A 71 -25.81 10.63 7.46
CA ASN A 71 -25.07 11.26 8.55
C ASN A 71 -23.62 11.52 8.11
N ASP A 72 -23.13 12.74 8.35
CA ASP A 72 -21.77 13.21 8.00
C ASP A 72 -20.74 13.00 9.13
N GLU A 73 -21.15 12.48 10.29
CA GLU A 73 -20.30 12.27 11.48
C GLU A 73 -19.12 11.31 11.28
N LEU A 74 -19.11 10.52 10.20
CA LEU A 74 -18.07 9.53 9.93
C LEU A 74 -16.90 10.06 9.09
N GLY A 75 -16.93 11.34 8.70
CA GLY A 75 -15.82 11.99 8.02
C GLY A 75 -15.72 11.74 6.51
N PHE A 76 -16.76 11.16 5.90
CA PHE A 76 -16.87 10.99 4.45
C PHE A 76 -17.74 12.09 3.85
N LYS A 77 -17.24 12.77 2.83
CA LYS A 77 -17.97 13.85 2.15
C LYS A 77 -19.10 13.33 1.26
N ASN A 78 -18.86 12.23 0.56
CA ASN A 78 -19.79 11.57 -0.37
C ASN A 78 -19.30 10.13 -0.65
N GLY A 79 -20.02 9.39 -1.51
CA GLY A 79 -19.64 8.03 -1.90
C GLY A 79 -18.24 7.91 -2.52
N HIS A 80 -17.84 8.89 -3.34
CA HIS A 80 -16.52 8.91 -3.98
C HIS A 80 -15.41 9.00 -2.94
N ASP A 81 -15.58 9.87 -1.95
CA ASP A 81 -14.65 10.05 -0.84
C ASP A 81 -14.59 8.81 0.06
N PHE A 82 -15.73 8.18 0.34
CA PHE A 82 -15.79 6.91 1.08
C PHE A 82 -14.98 5.79 0.38
N ILE A 83 -15.23 5.58 -0.92
CA ILE A 83 -14.54 4.55 -1.70
C ILE A 83 -13.04 4.85 -1.80
N GLY A 84 -12.66 6.08 -2.16
CA GLY A 84 -11.27 6.45 -2.37
C GLY A 84 -10.44 6.40 -1.08
N GLN A 85 -10.99 6.87 0.05
CA GLN A 85 -10.28 6.80 1.34
C GLN A 85 -10.05 5.36 1.80
N LEU A 86 -11.04 4.49 1.64
CA LEU A 86 -10.91 3.09 2.04
C LEU A 86 -10.03 2.30 1.08
N HIS A 87 -10.11 2.59 -0.22
CA HIS A 87 -9.16 2.01 -1.16
C HIS A 87 -7.72 2.38 -0.78
N LYS A 88 -7.44 3.66 -0.57
CA LYS A 88 -6.12 4.13 -0.14
C LYS A 88 -5.62 3.40 1.11
N PHE A 89 -6.46 3.30 2.14
CA PHE A 89 -6.13 2.57 3.36
C PHE A 89 -5.73 1.11 3.08
N TYR A 90 -6.54 0.39 2.31
CA TYR A 90 -6.26 -1.02 2.02
C TYR A 90 -5.04 -1.20 1.12
N ASN A 91 -4.81 -0.30 0.18
CA ASN A 91 -3.62 -0.32 -0.65
C ASN A 91 -2.34 -0.10 0.19
N GLU A 92 -2.34 0.87 1.11
CA GLU A 92 -1.19 1.15 1.99
C GLU A 92 -0.93 0.03 3.01
N THR A 93 -1.98 -0.63 3.50
CA THR A 93 -1.86 -1.61 4.59
C THR A 93 -1.76 -3.05 4.11
N LEU A 94 -2.35 -3.41 2.96
CA LEU A 94 -2.41 -4.77 2.43
C LEU A 94 -1.69 -4.94 1.08
N GLY A 95 -1.43 -3.85 0.37
CA GLY A 95 -0.71 -3.86 -0.91
C GLY A 95 0.71 -4.39 -0.77
N TRP A 96 1.34 -4.71 -1.90
CA TRP A 96 2.76 -5.09 -1.96
C TRP A 96 3.17 -6.26 -1.04
N GLY A 97 2.25 -7.21 -0.80
CA GLY A 97 2.49 -8.39 0.03
C GLY A 97 2.35 -8.17 1.54
N ARG A 98 1.83 -7.01 1.98
CA ARG A 98 1.72 -6.65 3.41
C ARG A 98 0.58 -7.33 4.16
N ILE A 99 -0.27 -8.09 3.47
CA ILE A 99 -1.42 -8.78 4.07
C ILE A 99 -1.05 -9.70 5.24
N ASP A 100 0.11 -10.36 5.19
CA ASP A 100 0.54 -11.30 6.22
C ASP A 100 1.16 -10.59 7.45
N THR A 101 1.52 -9.31 7.31
CA THR A 101 2.22 -8.54 8.35
C THR A 101 1.43 -7.33 8.86
N THR A 102 0.29 -7.02 8.24
CA THR A 102 -0.56 -5.89 8.66
C THR A 102 -1.10 -6.07 10.08
N SER A 103 -1.37 -4.94 10.73
CA SER A 103 -1.94 -4.88 12.07
C SER A 103 -3.42 -5.27 12.05
N TYR A 104 -3.78 -6.36 12.72
CA TYR A 104 -5.18 -6.77 12.83
C TYR A 104 -6.05 -5.69 13.49
N SER A 105 -5.57 -5.05 14.56
CA SER A 105 -6.37 -4.04 15.27
C SER A 105 -6.72 -2.85 14.38
N GLU A 106 -5.80 -2.44 13.51
CA GLU A 106 -6.04 -1.35 12.56
C GLU A 106 -7.09 -1.75 11.50
N GLN A 107 -7.03 -3.00 11.03
CA GLN A 107 -8.02 -3.55 10.10
C GLN A 107 -9.40 -3.69 10.76
N GLN A 108 -9.44 -4.11 12.03
CA GLN A 108 -10.65 -4.23 12.83
C GLN A 108 -11.34 -2.87 13.02
N GLU A 109 -10.58 -1.84 13.44
CA GLU A 109 -11.10 -0.47 13.58
C GLU A 109 -11.68 0.06 12.26
N LYS A 110 -11.01 -0.24 11.14
CA LYS A 110 -11.51 0.15 9.81
C LYS A 110 -12.79 -0.60 9.43
N ALA A 111 -12.87 -1.89 9.73
CA ALA A 111 -14.05 -2.70 9.47
C ALA A 111 -15.27 -2.22 10.26
N GLU A 112 -15.10 -1.85 11.53
CA GLU A 112 -16.16 -1.25 12.35
C GLU A 112 -16.64 0.11 11.82
N LEU A 113 -15.72 0.92 11.27
CA LEU A 113 -16.09 2.16 10.58
C LEU A 113 -16.94 1.88 9.33
N ILE A 114 -16.55 0.88 8.53
CA ILE A 114 -17.30 0.46 7.33
C ILE A 114 -18.72 0.03 7.71
N ILE A 115 -18.88 -0.83 8.72
CA ILE A 115 -20.20 -1.30 9.16
C ILE A 115 -21.10 -0.12 9.52
N ARG A 116 -20.60 0.82 10.34
CA ARG A 116 -21.36 2.01 10.75
C ARG A 116 -21.73 2.93 9.59
N ALA A 117 -20.82 3.09 8.61
CA ALA A 117 -21.07 3.87 7.41
C ALA A 117 -22.19 3.25 6.57
N LEU A 118 -22.17 1.94 6.39
CA LEU A 118 -23.14 1.20 5.58
C LEU A 118 -24.51 1.02 6.25
N GLU A 119 -24.63 1.22 7.56
CA GLU A 119 -25.95 1.26 8.24
C GLU A 119 -26.77 2.51 7.89
N ASN A 120 -26.11 3.59 7.50
CA ASN A 120 -26.72 4.91 7.30
C ASN A 120 -26.56 5.43 5.87
N VAL A 121 -26.43 4.52 4.91
CA VAL A 121 -26.27 4.86 3.49
C VAL A 121 -27.53 4.53 2.70
N GLU A 122 -27.82 5.37 1.70
CA GLU A 122 -28.81 5.10 0.67
C GLU A 122 -28.08 4.89 -0.66
N VAL A 123 -28.31 3.75 -1.32
CA VAL A 123 -27.66 3.40 -2.58
C VAL A 123 -28.73 3.32 -3.68
N MET A 124 -28.57 4.15 -4.71
CA MET A 124 -29.53 4.27 -5.82
C MET A 124 -29.31 3.22 -6.92
N ASP A 125 -28.13 2.59 -6.92
CA ASP A 125 -27.74 1.57 -7.89
C ASP A 125 -27.77 0.17 -7.25
N ALA A 126 -28.51 -0.75 -7.86
CA ALA A 126 -28.70 -2.10 -7.31
C ALA A 126 -27.42 -2.94 -7.35
N ALA A 127 -26.53 -2.75 -8.32
CA ALA A 127 -25.25 -3.45 -8.37
C ALA A 127 -24.31 -2.95 -7.27
N VAL A 128 -24.25 -1.64 -7.07
CA VAL A 128 -23.50 -1.04 -5.95
C VAL A 128 -24.05 -1.50 -4.60
N GLN A 129 -25.38 -1.62 -4.45
CA GLN A 129 -25.98 -2.13 -3.22
C GLN A 129 -25.56 -3.58 -2.95
N MET A 130 -25.53 -4.45 -3.96
CA MET A 130 -25.04 -5.82 -3.80
C MET A 130 -23.57 -5.87 -3.38
N ASP A 131 -22.72 -5.03 -3.97
CA ASP A 131 -21.32 -4.93 -3.58
C ASP A 131 -21.19 -4.42 -2.12
N PHE A 132 -22.02 -3.47 -1.70
CA PHE A 132 -22.04 -2.95 -0.33
C PHE A 132 -22.50 -4.01 0.68
N ASP A 133 -23.47 -4.85 0.31
CA ASP A 133 -23.89 -5.97 1.15
C ASP A 133 -22.73 -6.95 1.36
N ARG A 134 -21.96 -7.27 0.31
CA ARG A 134 -20.74 -8.10 0.40
C ARG A 134 -19.64 -7.45 1.22
N ILE A 135 -19.39 -6.16 1.03
CA ILE A 135 -18.42 -5.40 1.82
C ILE A 135 -18.80 -5.45 3.30
N LYS A 136 -20.09 -5.29 3.63
CA LYS A 136 -20.57 -5.38 5.01
C LYS A 136 -20.34 -6.77 5.59
N GLU A 137 -20.63 -7.84 4.85
CA GLU A 137 -20.34 -9.22 5.28
C GLU A 137 -18.86 -9.41 5.63
N TYR A 138 -17.94 -8.99 4.75
CA TYR A 138 -16.50 -9.10 5.04
C TYR A 138 -16.04 -8.22 6.20
N ALA A 139 -16.58 -7.00 6.30
CA ALA A 139 -16.28 -6.12 7.42
C ALA A 139 -16.74 -6.73 8.75
N GLU A 140 -17.91 -7.37 8.80
CA GLU A 140 -18.38 -8.07 9.99
C GLU A 140 -17.51 -9.27 10.38
N ILE A 141 -16.86 -9.93 9.41
CA ILE A 141 -15.88 -11.00 9.68
C ILE A 141 -14.61 -10.38 10.29
N VAL A 142 -14.02 -9.37 9.63
CA VAL A 142 -12.80 -8.71 10.12
C VAL A 142 -13.01 -8.06 11.49
N ALA A 143 -14.20 -7.52 11.76
CA ALA A 143 -14.55 -6.95 13.06
C ALA A 143 -14.52 -8.00 14.20
N LYS A 144 -14.73 -9.28 13.89
CA LYS A 144 -14.81 -10.39 14.87
C LYS A 144 -13.51 -11.17 14.99
N GLU A 145 -12.77 -11.35 13.89
CA GLU A 145 -11.56 -12.16 13.88
C GLU A 145 -10.53 -11.70 12.82
N ASP A 146 -9.30 -12.16 13.00
CA ASP A 146 -8.15 -11.86 12.14
C ASP A 146 -8.20 -12.68 10.82
N ASP A 147 -9.23 -12.45 10.02
CA ASP A 147 -9.45 -13.12 8.74
C ASP A 147 -8.77 -12.36 7.59
N ARG A 148 -7.62 -12.88 7.17
CA ARG A 148 -6.81 -12.31 6.09
C ARG A 148 -7.49 -12.41 4.71
N GLU A 149 -8.38 -13.37 4.51
CA GLU A 149 -9.13 -13.50 3.27
C GLU A 149 -10.21 -12.42 3.19
N ALA A 150 -10.93 -12.17 4.28
CA ALA A 150 -11.92 -11.10 4.38
C ALA A 150 -11.26 -9.72 4.19
N MET A 151 -10.10 -9.47 4.81
CA MET A 151 -9.31 -8.26 4.57
C MET A 151 -8.93 -8.09 3.08
N ARG A 152 -8.48 -9.18 2.45
CA ARG A 152 -8.16 -9.18 1.02
C ARG A 152 -9.36 -8.81 0.17
N ASN A 153 -10.53 -9.38 0.48
CA ASN A 153 -11.74 -9.09 -0.27
C ASN A 153 -12.17 -7.63 -0.09
N LEU A 154 -12.12 -7.07 1.13
CA LEU A 154 -12.37 -5.65 1.34
C LEU A 154 -11.49 -4.78 0.43
N HIS A 155 -10.18 -5.04 0.38
CA HIS A 155 -9.29 -4.32 -0.55
C HIS A 155 -9.76 -4.40 -2.00
N ARG A 156 -10.08 -5.62 -2.48
CA ARG A 156 -10.48 -5.84 -3.87
C ARG A 156 -11.79 -5.13 -4.24
N TYR A 157 -12.78 -5.15 -3.35
CA TYR A 157 -14.05 -4.45 -3.58
C TYR A 157 -13.84 -2.94 -3.64
N PHE A 158 -13.11 -2.36 -2.69
CA PHE A 158 -12.84 -0.92 -2.72
C PHE A 158 -12.01 -0.52 -3.93
N HIS A 159 -11.03 -1.33 -4.31
CA HIS A 159 -10.25 -1.13 -5.52
C HIS A 159 -11.11 -1.10 -6.78
N ASP A 160 -11.93 -2.14 -7.04
CA ASP A 160 -12.77 -2.20 -8.24
C ASP A 160 -13.84 -1.09 -8.23
N LEU A 161 -14.40 -0.75 -7.07
CA LEU A 161 -15.33 0.38 -6.93
C LEU A 161 -14.62 1.73 -7.12
N ASP A 162 -13.35 1.88 -6.75
CA ASP A 162 -12.60 3.13 -6.92
C ASP A 162 -12.34 3.43 -8.40
N ILE A 163 -12.12 2.39 -9.21
CA ILE A 163 -12.14 2.51 -10.68
C ILE A 163 -13.50 3.06 -11.12
N TYR A 164 -14.60 2.43 -10.70
CA TYR A 164 -15.94 2.83 -11.13
C TYR A 164 -16.33 4.25 -10.69
N PHE A 165 -16.08 4.58 -9.43
CA PHE A 165 -16.47 5.85 -8.83
C PHE A 165 -15.49 6.98 -9.16
N ASN A 166 -14.19 6.77 -9.03
CA ASN A 166 -13.21 7.86 -9.12
C ASN A 166 -12.38 7.83 -10.40
N GLY A 167 -12.55 6.79 -11.22
CA GLY A 167 -11.94 6.71 -12.53
C GLY A 167 -10.47 6.31 -12.51
N TYR A 168 -9.89 5.98 -11.35
CA TYR A 168 -8.46 5.72 -11.22
C TYR A 168 -8.04 4.39 -11.87
N ASP A 169 -7.06 4.43 -12.78
CA ASP A 169 -6.47 3.24 -13.41
C ASP A 169 -5.47 2.58 -12.49
N TYR A 170 -5.95 1.55 -11.83
CA TYR A 170 -5.08 0.47 -11.43
C TYR A 170 -5.06 -0.49 -12.61
N LYS A 171 -3.87 -0.70 -13.18
CA LYS A 171 -3.63 -1.49 -14.42
C LYS A 171 -4.21 -2.92 -14.43
N GLU A 172 -4.88 -3.34 -13.36
CA GLU A 172 -5.56 -4.61 -13.18
C GLU A 172 -6.85 -4.43 -12.35
N THR A 173 -7.98 -4.99 -12.78
CA THR A 173 -9.18 -5.20 -11.94
C THR A 173 -9.15 -6.59 -11.30
N PHE A 174 -9.72 -6.73 -10.10
CA PHE A 174 -9.87 -8.03 -9.43
C PHE A 174 -11.12 -8.80 -9.86
N LYS A 175 -12.03 -8.16 -10.61
CA LYS A 175 -13.29 -8.73 -11.09
C LYS A 175 -14.16 -9.29 -9.96
N VAL A 176 -14.09 -8.66 -8.78
CA VAL A 176 -14.97 -8.98 -7.65
C VAL A 176 -16.28 -8.20 -7.72
N THR A 177 -16.29 -7.09 -8.48
CA THR A 177 -17.51 -6.39 -8.89
C THR A 177 -17.75 -6.58 -10.40
N ILE A 178 -18.91 -6.12 -10.87
CA ILE A 178 -19.20 -6.06 -12.31
C ILE A 178 -18.48 -4.90 -13.01
N PHE A 179 -17.82 -4.01 -12.26
CA PHE A 179 -17.21 -2.78 -12.77
C PHE A 179 -15.71 -3.01 -13.00
N GLN A 180 -15.30 -3.16 -14.27
CA GLN A 180 -13.97 -3.65 -14.64
C GLN A 180 -13.03 -2.58 -15.25
N GLY A 181 -13.36 -1.29 -15.14
CA GLY A 181 -12.70 -0.22 -15.91
C GLY A 181 -12.97 -0.33 -17.41
N GLU A 182 -12.54 0.66 -18.20
CA GLU A 182 -12.60 0.52 -19.66
C GLU A 182 -11.63 -0.58 -20.10
N GLY A 183 -12.19 -1.74 -20.46
CA GLY A 183 -11.45 -2.84 -21.04
C GLY A 183 -10.75 -2.37 -22.32
N ARG A 184 -9.42 -2.29 -22.30
CA ARG A 184 -8.67 -2.20 -23.55
C ARG A 184 -8.86 -3.52 -24.29
N GLU A 185 -9.62 -3.47 -25.39
CA GLU A 185 -9.80 -4.56 -26.36
C GLU A 185 -8.47 -5.14 -26.86
#